data_AF-A0A958L4R4-F1
#
_entry.id   AF-A0A958L4R4-F1
#
_cell.length_a   1.000
_cell.length_b   1.000
_cell.length_c   1.000
_cell.angle_alpha   90.00
_cell.angle_beta   90.00
_cell.angle_gamma   90.00
#
_symmetry.space_group_name_H-M   'P 1'
#
loop_
_entity.id
_entity.type
_entity.pdbx_description
1 polymer ?
#
loop_
_entity_poly.entity_id
_entity_poly.type
_entity_poly.pdbx_seq_one_letter_code
_entity_poly.pdbx_strand_id
1 'polypeptide(L)'
;MLSKAKQTYVRIGQYVGALSASPSKAQGQAMLFLLGVGLLTIGLIDGAAAQAGNGGVITYNDTRVSNSINAIMTYIEGSFGALVMIAAGIGAILSSAFGQYRAALGLLVVAVGAFILRSFVSTFFNDANILENT
;
A
#
# COMPACT_ATOMS: atom_id res chain seq x y z
N MET A 1 50.27 -17.84 -24.88
CA MET A 1 49.98 -17.18 -23.58
C MET A 1 49.01 -16.00 -23.68
N LEU A 2 49.04 -15.19 -24.75
CA LEU A 2 48.14 -14.04 -24.93
C LEU A 2 46.62 -14.35 -24.98
N SER A 3 46.19 -15.55 -25.36
CA SER A 3 44.75 -15.87 -25.46
C SER A 3 44.07 -16.05 -24.10
N LYS A 4 44.81 -16.49 -23.06
CA LYS A 4 44.27 -16.67 -21.71
C LYS A 4 43.93 -15.32 -21.05
N ALA A 5 44.75 -14.30 -21.30
CA ALA A 5 44.52 -12.95 -20.75
C ALA A 5 43.25 -12.29 -21.31
N LYS A 6 42.99 -12.43 -22.63
CA LYS A 6 41.75 -11.92 -23.24
C LYS A 6 40.50 -12.63 -22.73
N GLN A 7 40.55 -13.94 -22.49
CA GLN A 7 39.42 -14.69 -21.95
C GLN A 7 39.04 -14.27 -20.53
N THR A 8 40.03 -13.97 -19.69
CA THR A 8 39.78 -13.49 -18.32
C THR A 8 39.12 -12.11 -18.31
N TYR A 9 39.55 -11.20 -19.19
CA TYR A 9 38.96 -9.86 -19.31
C TYR A 9 37.49 -9.91 -19.73
N VAL A 10 37.16 -10.75 -20.72
CA VAL A 10 35.77 -10.91 -21.18
C VAL A 10 34.89 -11.51 -20.09
N ARG A 11 35.39 -12.47 -19.30
CA ARG A 11 34.64 -13.05 -18.17
C ARG A 11 34.35 -12.02 -17.07
N ILE A 12 35.33 -11.18 -16.73
CA ILE A 12 35.14 -10.12 -15.72
C ILE A 12 34.14 -9.08 -16.24
N GLY A 13 34.28 -8.64 -17.49
CA GLY A 13 33.34 -7.69 -18.10
C GLY A 13 31.90 -8.23 -18.18
N GLN A 14 31.74 -9.52 -18.48
CA GLN A 14 30.44 -10.18 -18.48
C GLN A 14 29.86 -10.34 -17.07
N TYR A 15 30.68 -10.59 -16.05
CA TYR A 15 30.23 -10.72 -14.66
C TYR A 15 29.78 -9.37 -14.08
N VAL A 16 30.53 -8.30 -14.37
CA VAL A 16 30.18 -6.93 -13.97
C VAL A 16 28.94 -6.44 -14.74
N GLY A 17 28.84 -6.76 -16.04
CA GLY A 17 27.65 -6.47 -16.84
C GLY A 17 26.40 -7.23 -16.36
N ALA A 18 26.55 -8.49 -15.95
CA ALA A 18 25.46 -9.31 -15.42
C ALA A 18 24.97 -8.82 -14.05
N LEU A 19 25.87 -8.31 -13.19
CA LEU A 19 25.52 -7.68 -11.92
C LEU A 19 24.73 -6.39 -12.10
N SER A 20 25.00 -5.62 -13.16
CA SER A 20 24.23 -4.41 -13.47
C SER A 20 22.88 -4.70 -14.12
N ALA A 21 22.73 -5.84 -14.80
CA ALA A 21 21.54 -6.17 -15.60
C ALA A 21 20.51 -7.05 -14.86
N SER A 22 20.90 -7.69 -13.76
CA SER A 22 20.04 -8.63 -13.01
C SER A 22 20.02 -8.29 -11.52
N PRO A 23 19.13 -7.37 -11.07
CA PRO A 23 18.92 -7.18 -9.65
C PRO A 23 18.44 -8.49 -9.03
N SER A 24 19.14 -8.96 -8.01
CA SER A 24 18.80 -10.19 -7.30
C SER A 24 17.40 -10.08 -6.68
N LYS A 25 16.71 -11.21 -6.50
CA LYS A 25 15.39 -11.26 -5.85
C LYS A 25 15.39 -10.56 -4.47
N ALA A 26 16.49 -10.67 -3.73
CA ALA A 26 16.68 -10.02 -2.44
C ALA A 26 16.80 -8.49 -2.57
N GLN A 27 17.50 -7.98 -3.59
CA GLN A 27 17.59 -6.54 -3.85
C GLN A 27 16.25 -5.93 -4.22
N GLY A 28 15.45 -6.62 -5.06
CA GLY A 28 14.11 -6.15 -5.43
C GLY A 28 13.18 -6.06 -4.21
N GLN A 29 13.21 -7.07 -3.33
CA GLN A 29 12.45 -7.04 -2.07
C GLN A 29 12.91 -5.93 -1.13
N ALA A 30 14.22 -5.74 -0.98
CA ALA A 30 14.77 -4.67 -0.15
C ALA A 30 14.39 -3.28 -0.68
N MET A 31 14.41 -3.06 -1.99
CA MET A 31 13.98 -1.79 -2.60
C MET A 31 12.50 -1.52 -2.36
N LEU A 32 11.62 -2.50 -2.58
CA LEU A 32 10.19 -2.35 -2.33
C LEU A 32 9.90 -2.07 -0.85
N PHE A 33 10.61 -2.75 0.06
CA PHE A 33 10.49 -2.53 1.49
C PHE A 33 10.91 -1.09 1.88
N LEU A 34 12.08 -0.64 1.41
CA LEU A 34 12.57 0.71 1.68
C LEU A 34 11.65 1.80 1.10
N LEU A 35 11.11 1.56 -0.09
CA LEU A 35 10.16 2.48 -0.72
C LEU A 35 8.86 2.57 0.10
N GLY A 36 8.34 1.44 0.60
CA GLY A 36 7.17 1.40 1.48
C GLY A 36 7.40 2.11 2.82
N VAL A 37 8.55 1.87 3.47
CA VAL A 37 8.94 2.59 4.70
C VAL A 37 9.09 4.09 4.43
N GLY A 38 9.71 4.46 3.31
CA GLY A 38 9.86 5.86 2.88
C GLY A 38 8.51 6.57 2.75
N LEU A 39 7.56 5.97 2.03
CA LEU A 39 6.19 6.48 1.91
C LEU A 39 5.50 6.66 3.26
N LEU A 40 5.63 5.68 4.17
CA LEU A 40 5.05 5.76 5.51
C LEU A 40 5.68 6.88 6.34
N THR A 41 7.01 7.02 6.30
CA THR A 41 7.71 8.08 7.04
C THR A 41 7.34 9.47 6.53
N ILE A 42 7.24 9.68 5.21
CA ILE A 42 6.81 10.96 4.63
C ILE A 42 5.36 11.26 5.02
N GLY A 43 4.48 10.27 4.97
CA GLY A 43 3.08 10.42 5.40
C GLY A 43 2.91 10.65 6.91
N LEU A 44 3.92 10.35 7.73
CA LEU A 44 3.90 10.61 9.18
C LEU A 44 4.38 12.02 9.55
N ILE A 45 5.22 12.63 8.72
CA ILE A 45 5.81 13.95 8.99
C ILE A 45 4.76 15.05 8.91
N ASP A 46 3.83 14.92 7.96
CA ASP A 46 2.66 15.79 7.91
C ASP A 46 1.62 15.20 8.87
N GLY A 47 1.56 15.77 10.08
CA GLY A 47 0.54 15.39 11.05
C GLY A 47 -0.82 15.42 10.36
N ALA A 48 -1.60 14.34 10.45
CA ALA A 48 -2.90 14.24 9.77
C ALA A 48 -3.66 15.57 9.99
N ALA A 49 -4.19 16.19 8.93
CA ALA A 49 -4.86 17.49 9.04
C ALA A 49 -5.96 17.54 10.14
N ALA A 50 -6.41 16.38 10.63
CA ALA A 50 -7.23 16.21 11.82
C ALA A 50 -6.59 16.64 13.17
N GLN A 51 -5.26 16.67 13.29
CA GLN A 51 -4.53 17.09 14.49
C GLN A 51 -4.32 18.61 14.58
N ALA A 52 -4.49 19.35 13.47
CA ALA A 52 -4.32 20.81 13.45
C ALA A 52 -5.47 21.58 14.15
N GLY A 53 -6.44 20.89 14.75
CA GLY A 53 -7.47 21.49 15.59
C GLY A 53 -6.96 21.78 17.00
N ASN A 54 -6.53 23.03 17.24
CA ASN A 54 -6.14 23.65 18.51
C ASN A 54 -6.48 22.87 19.79
N GLY A 55 -5.43 22.55 20.57
CA GLY A 55 -5.44 21.86 21.85
C GLY A 55 -6.19 22.59 22.97
N GLY A 56 -7.52 22.61 22.88
CA GLY A 56 -8.40 22.85 24.02
C GLY A 56 -8.54 21.58 24.85
N VAL A 57 -8.36 21.72 26.17
CA VAL A 57 -8.53 20.69 27.20
C VAL A 57 -9.72 19.79 26.87
N ILE A 58 -9.43 18.52 26.53
CA ILE A 58 -10.44 17.53 26.18
C ILE A 58 -11.07 17.04 27.48
N THR A 59 -12.12 17.72 27.93
CA THR A 59 -13.20 17.03 28.63
C THR A 59 -13.62 15.88 27.72
N TYR A 60 -13.57 14.63 28.18
CA TYR A 60 -14.03 13.46 27.43
C TYR A 60 -15.48 13.74 26.97
N ASN A 61 -15.60 14.20 25.73
CA ASN A 61 -16.85 14.54 25.09
C ASN A 61 -17.04 13.46 24.05
N ASP A 62 -17.87 12.46 24.38
CA ASP A 62 -18.15 11.29 23.54
C ASP A 62 -18.53 11.71 22.11
N THR A 63 -19.12 12.90 21.97
CA THR A 63 -19.44 13.53 20.68
C THR A 63 -18.21 13.77 19.80
N ARG A 64 -17.08 14.22 20.36
CA ARG A 64 -15.84 14.46 19.59
C ARG A 64 -15.19 13.16 19.15
N VAL A 65 -15.16 12.16 20.04
CA VAL A 65 -14.62 10.84 19.72
C VAL A 65 -15.46 10.15 18.66
N SER A 66 -16.80 10.22 18.79
CA SER A 66 -17.74 9.72 17.78
C SER A 66 -17.53 10.40 16.42
N ASN A 67 -17.41 11.73 16.39
CA ASN A 67 -17.16 12.47 15.14
C ASN A 67 -15.80 12.11 14.50
N SER A 68 -14.74 11.90 15.30
CA SER A 68 -13.44 11.48 14.80
C SER A 68 -13.47 10.05 14.24
N ILE A 69 -14.14 9.12 14.91
CA ILE A 69 -14.30 7.74 14.42
C ILE A 69 -15.12 7.73 13.13
N ASN A 70 -16.21 8.51 13.07
CA ASN A 70 -17.05 8.60 11.89
C ASN A 70 -16.28 9.17 10.68
N ALA A 71 -15.48 10.22 10.89
CA ALA A 71 -14.62 10.77 9.84
C ALA A 71 -13.58 9.73 9.34
N ILE A 72 -12.92 9.02 10.25
CA ILE A 72 -11.94 7.98 9.88
C ILE A 72 -12.61 6.84 9.10
N MET A 73 -13.76 6.34 9.58
CA MET A 73 -14.51 5.28 8.90
C MET A 73 -14.99 5.73 7.53
N THR A 74 -15.48 6.96 7.40
CA THR A 74 -15.89 7.54 6.10
C THR A 74 -14.73 7.58 5.11
N TYR A 75 -13.52 7.98 5.54
CA TYR A 75 -12.34 7.98 4.65
C TYR A 75 -11.90 6.57 4.26
N ILE A 76 -11.88 5.63 5.23
CA ILE A 76 -11.49 4.23 5.00
C ILE A 76 -12.49 3.52 4.08
N GLU A 77 -13.79 3.74 4.25
CA GLU A 77 -14.86 3.17 3.42
C GLU A 77 -14.93 3.82 2.03
N GLY A 78 -14.64 5.12 1.95
CA GLY A 78 -14.80 5.94 0.76
C GLY A 78 -13.62 5.85 -0.20
N SER A 79 -12.97 6.99 -0.42
CA SER A 79 -11.95 7.18 -1.46
C SER A 79 -10.66 6.39 -1.18
N PHE A 80 -10.28 6.20 0.08
CA PHE A 80 -9.06 5.47 0.42
C PHE A 80 -9.22 3.96 0.20
N GLY A 81 -10.33 3.36 0.65
CA GLY A 81 -10.63 1.94 0.39
C GLY A 81 -10.74 1.63 -1.10
N ALA A 82 -11.36 2.54 -1.88
CA ALA A 82 -11.41 2.43 -3.33
C ALA A 82 -10.02 2.51 -3.98
N LEU A 83 -9.15 3.41 -3.51
CA LEU A 83 -7.79 3.57 -4.01
C LEU A 83 -6.94 2.31 -3.76
N VAL A 84 -7.02 1.73 -2.55
CA VAL A 84 -6.30 0.49 -2.20
C VAL A 84 -6.80 -0.68 -3.05
N MET A 85 -8.11 -0.80 -3.26
CA MET A 85 -8.70 -1.84 -4.11
C MET A 85 -8.21 -1.76 -5.56
N ILE A 86 -8.21 -0.55 -6.15
CA ILE A 86 -7.77 -0.33 -7.53
C ILE A 86 -6.27 -0.58 -7.67
N ALA A 87 -5.45 -0.07 -6.74
CA ALA A 87 -4.01 -0.28 -6.75
C ALA A 87 -3.64 -1.77 -6.64
N ALA A 88 -4.31 -2.50 -5.75
CA ALA A 88 -4.14 -3.95 -5.62
C ALA A 88 -4.59 -4.70 -6.89
N GLY A 89 -5.72 -4.31 -7.49
CA GLY A 89 -6.20 -4.89 -8.74
C GLY A 89 -5.23 -4.70 -9.91
N ILE A 90 -4.72 -3.48 -10.11
CA ILE A 90 -3.71 -3.19 -11.14
C ILE A 90 -2.42 -3.97 -10.87
N GLY A 91 -1.98 -4.00 -9.62
CA GLY A 91 -0.80 -4.78 -9.21
C GLY A 91 -0.96 -6.28 -9.49
N ALA A 92 -2.16 -6.84 -9.29
CA ALA A 92 -2.44 -8.23 -9.59
C ALA A 92 -2.34 -8.54 -11.09
N ILE A 93 -2.86 -7.66 -11.94
CA ILE A 93 -2.76 -7.79 -13.41
C ILE A 93 -1.30 -7.74 -13.86
N LEU A 94 -0.53 -6.76 -13.38
CA LEU A 94 0.89 -6.63 -13.71
C LEU A 94 1.71 -7.83 -13.22
N SER A 95 1.43 -8.32 -12.01
CA SER A 95 2.10 -9.50 -11.45
C SER A 95 1.79 -10.77 -12.25
N SER A 96 0.55 -10.89 -12.75
CA SER A 96 0.16 -11.98 -13.64
C SER A 96 0.88 -11.90 -14.99
N ALA A 97 1.06 -10.69 -15.54
CA ALA A 97 1.77 -10.47 -16.79
C ALA A 97 3.27 -10.84 -16.70
N PHE A 98 3.90 -10.63 -15.54
CA PHE A 98 5.30 -11.02 -15.31
C PHE A 98 5.48 -12.48 -14.87
N GLY A 99 4.43 -13.31 -14.91
CA GLY A 99 4.50 -14.72 -14.54
C GLY A 99 4.65 -14.97 -13.03
N GLN A 100 4.45 -13.96 -12.19
CA GLN A 100 4.52 -14.08 -10.73
C GLN A 100 3.16 -14.45 -10.13
N TYR A 101 2.73 -15.69 -10.38
CA TYR A 101 1.40 -16.18 -9.95
C TYR A 101 1.12 -16.01 -8.45
N ARG A 102 2.10 -16.28 -7.58
CA ARG A 102 1.91 -16.14 -6.12
C ARG A 102 1.69 -14.69 -5.68
N ALA A 103 2.36 -13.74 -6.33
CA ALA A 103 2.17 -12.31 -6.06
C ALA A 103 0.81 -11.82 -6.58
N ALA A 104 0.43 -12.27 -7.79
CA ALA A 104 -0.87 -11.95 -8.38
C ALA A 104 -2.03 -12.44 -7.49
N LEU A 105 -1.95 -13.67 -6.97
CA LEU A 105 -2.94 -14.20 -6.03
C LEU A 105 -3.00 -13.39 -4.73
N GLY A 106 -1.86 -13.02 -4.16
CA GLY A 106 -1.82 -12.19 -2.95
C GLY A 106 -2.52 -10.84 -3.15
N LEU A 107 -2.23 -10.17 -4.26
CA LEU A 107 -2.83 -8.87 -4.59
C LEU A 107 -4.32 -8.99 -4.93
N LEU A 108 -4.73 -10.09 -5.55
CA LEU A 108 -6.14 -10.38 -5.82
C LEU A 108 -6.94 -10.58 -4.52
N VAL A 109 -6.38 -11.31 -3.56
CA VAL A 109 -7.02 -11.49 -2.23
C VAL A 109 -7.17 -10.16 -1.50
N VAL A 110 -6.17 -9.28 -1.58
CA VAL A 110 -6.25 -7.93 -0.97
C VAL A 110 -7.35 -7.09 -1.63
N ALA A 111 -7.45 -7.10 -2.96
CA ALA A 111 -8.50 -6.37 -3.68
C ALA A 111 -9.90 -6.87 -3.31
N VAL A 112 -10.10 -8.19 -3.26
CA VAL A 112 -11.37 -8.81 -2.87
C VAL A 112 -11.68 -8.55 -1.39
N GLY A 113 -10.69 -8.65 -0.51
CA GLY A 113 -10.85 -8.37 0.92
C GLY A 113 -11.26 -6.92 1.19
N ALA A 114 -10.64 -5.95 0.51
CA ALA A 114 -11.02 -4.55 0.58
C ALA A 114 -12.45 -4.31 0.07
N PHE A 115 -12.86 -5.01 -1.00
CA PHE A 115 -14.22 -4.94 -1.52
C PHE A 115 -15.25 -5.48 -0.52
N ILE A 116 -15.01 -6.69 0.01
CA ILE A 116 -15.90 -7.32 0.98
C ILE A 116 -16.01 -6.46 2.24
N LEU A 117 -14.89 -5.97 2.78
CA LEU A 117 -14.91 -5.11 3.97
C LEU A 117 -15.72 -3.84 3.73
N ARG A 118 -15.56 -3.20 2.56
CA ARG A 118 -16.34 -2.02 2.18
C ARG A 118 -17.84 -2.34 2.10
N SER A 119 -18.22 -3.43 1.45
CA SER A 119 -19.62 -3.86 1.37
C SER A 119 -20.21 -4.20 2.73
N PHE A 120 -19.45 -4.86 3.62
CA PHE A 120 -19.88 -5.18 4.98
C PHE A 120 -20.09 -3.91 5.80
N VAL A 121 -19.12 -3.00 5.82
CA VAL A 121 -19.24 -1.75 6.58
C VAL A 121 -20.44 -0.93 6.10
N SER A 122 -20.59 -0.79 4.78
CA SER A 122 -21.73 -0.08 4.19
C SER A 122 -23.08 -0.76 4.43
N THR A 123 -23.12 -2.08 4.62
CA THR A 123 -24.39 -2.80 4.89
C THR A 123 -24.81 -2.68 6.36
N PHE A 124 -23.85 -2.73 7.29
CA PHE A 124 -24.15 -2.79 8.73
C PHE A 124 -24.08 -1.43 9.45
N PHE A 125 -23.39 -0.43 8.89
CA PHE A 125 -23.17 0.88 9.51
C PHE A 125 -23.72 2.04 8.67
N ASN A 126 -24.59 1.77 7.70
CA ASN A 126 -25.26 2.82 6.94
C ASN A 126 -26.49 3.34 7.71
N ASP A 127 -26.23 4.35 8.54
CA ASP A 127 -27.19 5.02 9.42
C ASP A 127 -28.25 5.87 8.67
N ALA A 128 -28.28 5.84 7.34
CA ALA A 128 -29.29 6.53 6.54
C ALA A 128 -30.74 6.13 6.92
N ASN A 129 -30.94 4.98 7.56
CA ASN A 129 -32.26 4.52 8.01
C ASN A 129 -32.60 4.86 9.47
N ILE A 130 -31.71 5.52 10.23
CA ILE A 130 -31.96 5.85 11.65
C ILE A 130 -32.58 7.24 11.83
N LEU A 131 -32.47 8.12 10.82
CA LEU A 131 -32.89 9.54 10.91
C LEU A 131 -34.28 9.85 10.32
N GLU A 132 -35.00 8.88 9.77
CA GLU A 132 -36.33 9.15 9.17
C GLU A 132 -37.50 9.04 10.17
N ASN A 133 -37.24 8.75 11.45
CA ASN A 133 -38.28 8.56 12.49
C ASN A 133 -38.09 9.37 13.79
N THR A 134 -37.41 10.52 13.74
CA THR A 134 -37.45 11.55 14.80
C THR A 134 -37.56 12.92 14.20
#